data_AF-A0A5F1HSJ2-F1
#
_entry.id   AF-A0A5F1HSJ2-F1
#
_cell.length_a   1.000
_cell.length_b   1.000
_cell.length_c   1.000
_cell.angle_alpha   90.00
_cell.angle_beta   90.00
_cell.angle_gamma   90.00
#
_symmetry.space_group_name_H-M   'P 1'
#
loop_
_entity.id
_entity.type
_entity.pdbx_description
1 polymer ?
#
loop_
_entity_poly.entity_id
_entity_poly.type
_entity_poly.pdbx_seq_one_letter_code
_entity_poly.pdbx_strand_id
1 'polypeptide(L)' 'MPNLNNILQANRVYVWQPDTPGLMSALLAQSRHSALVGRVVSRRLIDSAGNDMQVTVPANIADGSLVYLN' A
#
# COMPACT_ATOMS: atom_id res chain seq x y z
N MET A 1 12.73 -11.09 -4.14
CA MET A 1 11.71 -11.15 -3.07
C MET A 1 10.42 -11.64 -3.70
N PRO A 2 9.94 -12.86 -3.44
CA PRO A 2 8.96 -13.50 -4.31
C PRO A 2 7.51 -12.97 -4.23
N ASN A 3 7.22 -11.91 -3.46
CA ASN A 3 5.84 -11.45 -3.21
C ASN A 3 5.56 -9.98 -3.60
N LEU A 4 6.47 -9.33 -4.34
CA LEU A 4 6.29 -7.93 -4.77
C LEU A 4 5.58 -7.88 -6.12
N ASN A 5 4.45 -7.20 -6.16
CA ASN A 5 3.60 -7.03 -7.34
C ASN A 5 3.49 -5.55 -7.72
N ASN A 6 3.18 -5.26 -8.98
CA ASN A 6 2.85 -3.90 -9.41
C ASN A 6 1.75 -3.87 -10.49
N ILE A 7 1.07 -2.73 -10.61
CA ILE A 7 0.13 -2.43 -11.69
C ILE A 7 0.06 -0.92 -11.92
N LEU A 8 -0.05 -0.52 -13.19
CA LEU A 8 -0.41 0.85 -13.58
C LEU A 8 -1.90 0.89 -13.88
N GLN A 9 -2.68 1.63 -13.10
CA GLN A 9 -4.12 1.80 -13.32
C GLN A 9 -4.50 3.26 -13.06
N ALA A 10 -5.31 3.84 -13.97
CA ALA A 10 -5.76 5.23 -13.87
C ALA A 10 -4.60 6.22 -13.65
N ASN A 11 -3.48 6.01 -14.35
CA ASN A 11 -2.26 6.82 -14.27
C ASN A 11 -1.60 6.86 -12.88
N ARG A 12 -1.81 5.82 -12.07
CA ARG A 12 -1.14 5.60 -10.78
C ARG A 12 -0.48 4.23 -10.73
N VAL A 13 0.72 4.17 -10.17
CA VAL A 13 1.45 2.93 -9.95
C VAL A 13 1.14 2.44 -8.55
N TYR A 14 0.61 1.23 -8.45
CA TYR A 14 0.43 0.51 -7.20
C TYR A 14 1.52 -0.54 -7.12
N VAL A 15 2.30 -0.55 -6.05
CA VAL A 15 3.28 -1.60 -5.74
C VAL A 15 2.87 -2.23 -4.43
N TRP A 16 2.72 -3.55 -4.37
CA TRP A 16 2.20 -4.20 -3.15
C TRP A 16 2.78 -5.58 -2.87
N GLN A 17 2.63 -5.97 -1.61
CA GLN A 17 2.91 -7.31 -1.09
C GLN A 17 2.04 -7.57 0.15
N PRO A 18 1.86 -8.84 0.58
CA PRO A 18 1.25 -9.14 1.87
C PRO A 18 1.99 -8.45 3.01
N ASP A 19 1.25 -7.97 4.01
CA ASP A 19 1.87 -7.36 5.19
C ASP A 19 2.62 -8.41 6.03
N THR A 20 3.78 -8.01 6.58
CA THR A 20 4.58 -8.79 7.51
C THR A 20 5.08 -7.89 8.64
N PRO A 21 5.28 -8.39 9.87
CA PRO A 21 5.67 -7.56 11.00
C PRO A 21 6.87 -6.64 10.69
N GLY A 22 6.71 -5.35 10.92
CA GLY A 22 7.75 -4.33 10.71
C GLY A 22 7.87 -3.78 9.29
N LEU A 23 7.19 -4.35 8.29
CA LEU A 23 7.29 -3.92 6.89
C LEU A 23 6.76 -2.49 6.68
N MET A 24 5.59 -2.17 7.23
CA MET A 24 5.04 -0.81 7.18
C MET A 24 6.04 0.23 7.74
N SER A 25 6.61 -0.03 8.91
CA SER A 25 7.60 0.84 9.55
C SER A 25 8.86 1.00 8.68
N ALA A 26 9.35 -0.07 8.08
CA ALA A 26 10.52 -0.04 7.19
C ALA A 26 10.25 0.77 5.90
N LEU A 27 9.04 0.68 5.33
CA LEU A 27 8.62 1.46 4.16
C LEU A 27 8.49 2.95 4.49
N LEU A 28 7.91 3.30 5.64
CA LEU A 28 7.79 4.69 6.09
C LEU A 28 9.16 5.34 6.33
N ALA A 29 10.09 4.63 6.97
CA ALA A 29 11.44 5.12 7.22
C ALA A 29 12.21 5.40 5.92
N GLN A 30 12.11 4.50 4.92
CA GLN A 30 12.79 4.66 3.64
C GLN A 30 12.16 5.73 2.75
N SER A 31 10.84 5.92 2.84
CA SER A 31 10.10 6.90 2.04
C SER A 31 10.08 8.31 2.63
N ARG A 32 10.79 8.55 3.75
CA ARG A 32 10.77 9.83 4.49
C ARG A 32 9.34 10.27 4.87
N HIS A 33 8.45 9.31 5.15
CA HIS A 33 7.03 9.56 5.41
C HIS A 33 6.26 10.25 4.26
N SER A 34 6.85 10.35 3.06
CA SER A 34 6.26 11.03 1.91
C SER A 34 5.52 10.10 0.96
N ALA A 35 5.68 8.78 1.11
CA ALA A 35 4.99 7.83 0.27
C ALA A 35 3.56 7.61 0.75
N LEU A 36 2.63 7.58 -0.21
CA LEU A 36 1.27 7.11 0.00
C LEU A 36 1.31 5.59 0.26
N VAL A 37 1.79 5.20 1.45
CA VAL A 37 1.82 3.82 1.92
C VAL A 37 0.61 3.59 2.81
N GLY A 38 -0.17 2.56 2.47
CA GLY A 38 -1.32 2.17 3.26
C GLY A 38 -1.55 0.67 3.24
N ARG A 39 -2.29 0.19 4.24
CA ARG A 39 -2.81 -1.17 4.26
C ARG A 39 -4.18 -1.18 3.58
N VAL A 40 -4.45 -2.20 2.78
CA VAL A 40 -5.77 -2.39 2.16
C VAL A 40 -6.76 -2.97 3.17
N VAL A 41 -7.89 -2.29 3.37
CA VAL A 41 -9.02 -2.75 4.17
C VAL A 41 -10.30 -2.46 3.40
N SER A 42 -11.09 -3.48 3.07
CA SER A 42 -12.33 -3.32 2.30
C SER A 42 -12.12 -2.50 1.03
N ARG A 43 -11.02 -2.77 0.30
CA ARG A 43 -10.56 -2.03 -0.90
C ARG A 43 -10.17 -0.56 -0.69
N ARG A 44 -10.02 -0.09 0.54
CA ARG A 44 -9.57 1.26 0.89
C ARG A 44 -8.15 1.24 1.42
N LEU A 45 -7.37 2.29 1.13
CA LEU A 45 -6.06 2.45 1.75
C LEU A 45 -6.20 3.17 3.08
N ILE A 46 -5.77 2.49 4.13
CA ILE A 46 -5.67 3.02 5.48
C ILE A 46 -4.19 3.31 5.77
N ASP A 47 -3.85 4.55 6.11
CA ASP A 47 -2.49 4.94 6.44
C ASP A 47 -2.01 4.35 7.79
N SER A 48 -0.75 4.58 8.16
CA SER A 48 -0.19 4.09 9.42
C SER A 48 -0.77 4.74 10.68
N ALA A 49 -1.48 5.87 10.55
CA ALA A 49 -2.18 6.54 11.65
C ALA A 49 -3.65 6.10 11.76
N GLY A 50 -4.13 5.24 10.85
CA GLY A 50 -5.50 4.73 10.82
C GLY A 50 -6.47 5.59 9.99
N ASN A 51 -5.99 6.58 9.25
CA ASN A 51 -6.85 7.42 8.41
C ASN A 51 -7.14 6.73 7.06
N ASP A 52 -8.39 6.83 6.59
CA ASP A 52 -8.72 6.49 5.20
C ASP A 52 -8.14 7.55 4.26
N MET A 53 -7.21 7.14 3.39
CA MET A 53 -6.55 8.00 2.40
C MET A 53 -7.46 8.35 1.22
N GLN A 54 -8.70 7.87 1.25
CA GLN A 54 -9.71 8.02 0.22
C GLN A 54 -9.38 7.41 -1.14
N VAL A 55 -8.41 6.48 -1.17
CA VAL A 55 -8.00 5.77 -2.36
C VAL A 55 -8.66 4.40 -2.41
N THR A 56 -9.41 4.14 -3.48
CA THR A 56 -9.89 2.80 -3.81
C THR A 56 -8.82 2.05 -4.60
N VAL A 57 -8.44 0.86 -4.15
CA VAL A 57 -7.43 0.05 -4.84
C VAL A 57 -8.03 -0.79 -5.99
N PRO A 58 -7.21 -1.15 -6.99
CA PRO A 58 -7.53 -2.17 -7.98
C PRO A 58 -8.01 -3.48 -7.35
N ALA A 59 -8.95 -4.17 -8.02
CA ALA A 59 -9.63 -5.35 -7.48
C ALA A 59 -8.72 -6.58 -7.30
N ASN A 60 -7.55 -6.60 -7.94
CA ASN A 60 -6.55 -7.66 -7.83
C ASN A 60 -5.63 -7.51 -6.60
N ILE A 61 -5.74 -6.41 -5.85
CA ILE A 61 -4.99 -6.20 -4.61
C ILE A 61 -5.85 -6.69 -3.44
N ALA A 62 -5.39 -7.73 -2.77
CA ALA A 62 -6.11 -8.35 -1.66
C ALA A 62 -6.08 -7.47 -0.39
N ASP A 63 -7.14 -7.57 0.40
CA ASP A 63 -7.18 -7.01 1.76
C ASP A 63 -6.00 -7.52 2.60
N GLY A 64 -5.47 -6.64 3.46
CA GLY A 64 -4.26 -6.89 4.24
C GLY A 64 -2.94 -6.67 3.49
N SER A 65 -2.96 -6.40 2.18
CA SER A 65 -1.74 -6.01 1.44
C SER A 65 -1.25 -4.64 1.91
N LEU A 66 0.07 -4.45 1.94
CA LEU A 66 0.69 -3.13 2.00
C LEU A 66 0.92 -2.63 0.59
N VAL A 67 0.44 -1.42 0.31
CA VAL A 67 0.53 -0.77 -0.99
C VAL A 67 1.36 0.49 -0.85
N TYR A 68 2.34 0.65 -1.71
CA TYR A 68 2.96 1.91 -2.05
C TYR A 68 2.29 2.47 -3.31
N LEU A 69 1.91 3.74 -3.27
CA LEU A 69 1.25 4.45 -4.36
C LEU A 69 2.11 5.64 -4.84
N ASN A 70 2.21 5.80 -6.15
CA ASN A 70 2.77 6.95 -6.85
C ASN A 70 1.83 7.41 -7.97
#